data_AF-A0AAP6DCI2-F1
#
_entry.id   AF-A0AAP6DCI2-F1
#
_cell.length_a   1.000
_cell.length_b   1.000
_cell.length_c   1.000
_cell.angle_alpha   90.00
_cell.angle_beta   90.00
_cell.angle_gamma   90.00
#
_symmetry.space_group_name_H-M   'P 1'
#
loop_
_entity.id
_entity.type
_entity.pdbx_description
1 polymer ?
#
loop_
_entity_poly.entity_id
_entity_poly.type
_entity_poly.pdbx_seq_one_letter_code
_entity_poly.pdbx_strand_id
1 'polypeptide(L)'
;RVMMGVWSFLRQFMYTKFVIVCDESVNARDWNDVVKAMTEHTDPVRDTLMIDNTPIDSLDFASPVVGLGSKMGLDATIKWDAELATRPQISKQDSKVITEADLESLKQQRPEIIDIYLPPTTNNRFAVVTMKKDQAGQSQALMEYLWDFFAQYTDNKFVILCDEDVNV
;
A
#
# COMPACT_ATOMS: atom_id res chain seq x y z
N ARG A 1 -2.95 15.79 11.55
CA ARG A 1 -2.53 16.18 12.93
C ARG A 1 -2.12 14.99 13.78
N VAL A 2 -2.94 13.92 13.84
CA VAL A 2 -2.65 12.70 14.62
C VAL A 2 -1.29 12.10 14.28
N MET A 3 -0.95 11.96 12.99
CA MET A 3 0.34 11.43 12.53
C MET A 3 1.55 12.15 13.16
N MET A 4 1.57 13.49 13.11
CA MET A 4 2.64 14.28 13.74
C MET A 4 2.68 14.08 15.26
N GLY A 5 1.52 13.99 15.90
CA GLY A 5 1.43 13.70 17.34
C GLY A 5 2.04 12.35 17.71
N VAL A 6 1.78 11.30 16.91
CA VAL A 6 2.39 9.97 17.10
C VAL A 6 3.92 10.06 17.00
N TRP A 7 4.45 10.79 16.02
CA TRP A 7 5.89 10.90 15.82
C TRP A 7 6.62 11.88 16.73
N SER A 8 5.91 12.76 17.46
CA SER A 8 6.54 13.79 18.30
C SER A 8 6.30 13.62 19.80
N PHE A 9 5.17 13.02 20.20
CA PHE A 9 4.73 13.12 21.60
C PHE A 9 5.45 12.14 22.52
N LEU A 10 5.52 10.85 22.17
CA LEU A 10 6.17 9.83 22.99
C LEU A 10 7.41 9.30 22.29
N ARG A 11 8.53 9.25 23.02
CA ARG A 11 9.82 8.74 22.51
C ARG A 11 9.72 7.35 21.89
N GLN A 12 8.87 6.49 22.45
CA GLN A 12 8.67 5.12 21.96
C GLN A 12 8.09 5.05 20.54
N PHE A 13 7.39 6.10 20.07
CA PHE A 13 6.74 6.13 18.76
C PHE A 13 7.50 7.01 17.75
N MET A 14 8.60 7.63 18.16
CA MET A 14 9.45 8.43 17.26
C MET A 14 10.09 7.59 16.15
N TYR A 15 10.28 6.29 16.37
CA TYR A 15 10.87 5.37 15.39
C TYR A 15 9.83 4.66 14.52
N THR A 16 8.54 4.83 14.78
CA THR A 16 7.47 4.25 13.95
C THR A 16 7.53 4.85 12.54
N LYS A 17 7.87 4.02 11.54
CA LYS A 17 8.00 4.44 10.14
C LYS A 17 6.67 4.69 9.43
N PHE A 18 5.67 3.85 9.73
CA PHE A 18 4.38 3.85 9.05
C PHE A 18 3.26 4.10 10.05
N VAL A 19 2.38 5.06 9.75
CA VAL A 19 1.17 5.34 10.53
C VAL A 19 -0.02 5.36 9.59
N ILE A 20 -1.01 4.52 9.86
CA ILE A 20 -2.29 4.55 9.16
C ILE A 20 -3.31 5.15 10.13
N VAL A 21 -4.05 6.17 9.69
CA VAL A 21 -5.12 6.79 10.46
C VAL A 21 -6.45 6.37 9.87
N CYS A 22 -7.30 5.77 10.70
CA CYS A 22 -8.64 5.31 10.34
C CYS A 22 -9.69 5.94 11.27
N ASP A 23 -10.95 5.89 10.87
CA ASP A 23 -12.08 6.29 11.71
C ASP A 23 -12.36 5.29 12.84
N GLU A 24 -13.20 5.70 13.79
CA GLU A 24 -13.64 4.88 14.93
C GLU A 24 -14.40 3.61 14.55
N SER A 25 -14.97 3.56 13.33
CA SER A 25 -15.68 2.40 12.80
C SER A 25 -14.75 1.27 12.35
N VAL A 26 -13.44 1.52 12.26
CA VAL A 26 -12.44 0.56 11.78
C VAL A 26 -11.73 -0.08 12.98
N ASN A 27 -11.80 -1.42 13.09
CA ASN A 27 -11.02 -2.12 14.12
C ASN A 27 -9.53 -2.15 13.73
N ALA A 28 -8.71 -1.31 14.37
CA ALA A 28 -7.26 -1.23 14.11
C ALA A 28 -6.47 -2.53 14.40
N ARG A 29 -7.10 -3.55 14.98
CA ARG A 29 -6.49 -4.88 15.22
C ARG A 29 -6.95 -5.95 14.23
N ASP A 30 -7.84 -5.60 13.29
CA ASP A 30 -8.26 -6.48 12.20
C ASP A 30 -7.76 -5.90 10.87
N TRP A 31 -6.84 -6.62 10.22
CA TRP A 31 -6.29 -6.18 8.94
C TRP A 31 -7.32 -6.14 7.82
N ASN A 32 -8.40 -6.94 7.89
CA ASN A 32 -9.45 -6.89 6.89
C ASN A 32 -10.16 -5.54 6.89
N ASP A 33 -10.42 -4.99 8.08
CA ASP A 33 -11.02 -3.67 8.27
C ASP A 33 -10.05 -2.56 7.86
N VAL A 34 -8.78 -2.65 8.27
CA VAL A 34 -7.77 -1.65 7.95
C VAL A 34 -7.53 -1.57 6.44
N VAL A 35 -7.30 -2.70 5.77
CA VAL A 35 -7.03 -2.73 4.32
C VAL A 35 -8.28 -2.30 3.52
N LYS A 36 -9.48 -2.62 3.99
CA LYS A 36 -10.71 -2.09 3.40
C LYS A 36 -10.78 -0.57 3.51
N ALA A 37 -10.53 0.00 4.68
CA ALA A 37 -10.50 1.46 4.86
C ALA A 37 -9.43 2.11 3.97
N MET A 38 -8.24 1.51 3.89
CA MET A 38 -7.17 1.97 3.00
C MET A 38 -7.64 2.03 1.54
N THR A 39 -8.30 0.99 1.04
CA THR A 39 -8.75 0.95 -0.37
C THR A 39 -10.00 1.79 -0.65
N GLU A 40 -10.88 2.00 0.32
CA GLU A 40 -12.11 2.76 0.13
C GLU A 40 -11.90 4.28 0.30
N HIS A 41 -11.12 4.70 1.29
CA HIS A 41 -11.09 6.10 1.75
C HIS A 41 -9.84 6.89 1.36
N THR A 42 -8.84 6.23 0.76
CA THR A 42 -7.55 6.86 0.43
C THR A 42 -7.45 7.20 -1.06
N ASP A 43 -7.04 8.41 -1.41
CA ASP A 43 -6.40 8.74 -2.68
C ASP A 43 -4.86 8.73 -2.46
N PRO A 44 -4.08 7.85 -3.12
CA PRO A 44 -2.68 7.65 -2.76
C PRO A 44 -1.82 8.91 -2.79
N VAL A 45 -2.06 9.84 -3.73
CA VAL A 45 -1.25 11.06 -3.86
C VAL A 45 -1.67 12.11 -2.83
N ARG A 46 -2.98 12.30 -2.62
CA ARG A 46 -3.49 13.32 -1.69
C ARG A 46 -3.33 12.91 -0.23
N ASP A 47 -3.57 11.65 0.08
CA ASP A 47 -3.77 11.16 1.45
C ASP A 47 -2.53 10.47 2.03
N THR A 48 -1.41 10.50 1.30
CA THR A 48 -0.11 10.02 1.79
C THR A 48 0.77 11.20 2.16
N LEU A 49 1.22 11.22 3.40
CA LEU A 49 2.22 12.16 3.90
C LEU A 49 3.59 11.47 3.97
N MET A 50 4.54 11.97 3.19
CA MET A 50 5.95 11.57 3.30
C MET A 50 6.73 12.63 4.06
N ILE A 51 7.56 12.20 5.01
CA ILE A 51 8.51 13.07 5.72
C ILE A 51 9.90 12.47 5.60
N ASP A 52 10.80 13.22 4.99
CA ASP A 52 12.19 12.82 4.82
C ASP A 52 13.06 13.25 6.01
N ASN A 53 14.26 12.67 6.11
CA ASN A 53 15.29 13.04 7.08
C ASN A 53 14.81 13.04 8.55
N THR A 54 14.09 11.99 8.93
CA THR A 54 13.59 11.78 10.29
C THR A 54 14.46 10.78 11.06
N PRO A 55 14.58 10.92 12.40
CA PRO A 55 15.26 9.93 13.22
C PRO A 55 14.60 8.55 13.13
N ILE A 56 15.41 7.51 12.89
CA ILE A 56 15.00 6.11 12.79
C ILE A 56 15.93 5.27 13.68
N ASP A 57 15.52 4.05 14.01
CA ASP A 57 16.37 3.10 14.71
C ASP A 57 17.67 2.85 13.93
N SER A 58 18.82 2.92 14.61
CA SER A 58 20.12 2.58 14.07
C SER A 58 20.22 1.15 13.53
N LEU A 59 19.39 0.22 14.02
CA LEU A 59 19.35 -1.18 13.60
C LEU A 59 18.42 -1.43 12.41
N ASP A 60 17.78 -0.39 11.88
CA ASP A 60 16.90 -0.50 10.72
C ASP A 60 17.71 -0.45 9.41
N PHE A 61 18.08 -1.62 8.90
CA PHE A 61 18.86 -1.78 7.67
C PHE A 61 18.14 -1.31 6.39
N ALA A 62 16.83 -1.09 6.44
CA ALA A 62 16.07 -0.56 5.32
C ALA A 62 16.16 0.99 5.24
N SER A 63 16.78 1.65 6.22
CA SER A 63 17.06 3.08 6.17
C SER A 63 18.29 3.37 5.27
N PRO A 64 18.31 4.51 4.56
CA PRO A 64 19.42 4.86 3.67
C PRO A 64 20.72 5.16 4.44
N VAL A 65 20.61 5.66 5.68
CA VAL A 65 21.74 6.02 6.54
C VAL A 65 21.41 5.62 7.97
N VAL A 66 22.39 5.09 8.71
CA VAL A 66 22.21 4.69 10.12
C VAL A 66 21.61 5.82 10.94
N GLY A 67 20.45 5.57 11.55
CA GLY A 67 19.75 6.53 12.41
C GLY A 67 18.91 7.58 11.69
N LEU A 68 18.89 7.58 10.34
CA LEU A 68 18.17 8.57 9.54
C LEU A 68 17.40 7.90 8.38
N GLY A 69 16.11 8.19 8.28
CA GLY A 69 15.29 7.69 7.18
C GLY A 69 14.05 8.54 6.96
N SER A 70 13.06 7.98 6.29
CA SER A 70 11.77 8.64 6.05
C SER A 70 10.65 8.00 6.88
N LYS A 71 9.54 8.72 6.99
CA LYS A 71 8.29 8.27 7.57
C LYS A 71 7.16 8.46 6.56
N MET A 72 6.21 7.54 6.57
CA MET A 72 5.02 7.59 5.73
C MET A 72 3.78 7.55 6.63
N GLY A 73 2.88 8.50 6.44
CA GLY A 73 1.56 8.55 7.05
C GLY A 73 0.50 8.34 5.98
N LEU A 74 -0.48 7.48 6.24
CA LEU A 74 -1.60 7.23 5.36
C LEU A 74 -2.90 7.64 6.03
N ASP A 75 -3.65 8.55 5.40
CA ASP A 75 -4.95 9.00 5.89
C ASP A 75 -6.06 8.17 5.24
N ALA A 76 -6.48 7.11 5.92
CA ALA A 76 -7.59 6.24 5.52
C ALA A 76 -8.92 6.63 6.18
N THR A 77 -9.06 7.87 6.66
CA THR A 77 -10.33 8.38 7.23
C THR A 77 -11.34 8.74 6.14
N ILE A 78 -12.63 8.73 6.47
CA ILE A 78 -13.70 9.19 5.58
C ILE A 78 -13.53 10.68 5.32
N LYS A 79 -13.36 11.01 4.03
CA LYS A 79 -13.08 12.38 3.59
C LYS A 79 -14.33 13.24 3.62
N TRP A 80 -14.19 14.44 4.19
CA TRP A 80 -15.25 15.44 4.23
C TRP A 80 -15.40 16.14 2.88
N ASP A 81 -16.55 16.75 2.63
CA ASP A 81 -16.83 17.47 1.37
C ASP A 81 -15.77 18.53 1.04
N ALA A 82 -15.24 19.22 2.07
CA ALA A 82 -14.18 20.21 1.92
C ALA A 82 -12.86 19.61 1.41
N GLU A 83 -12.55 18.36 1.76
CA GLU A 83 -11.36 17.64 1.29
C GLU A 83 -11.55 17.07 -0.13
N LEU A 84 -12.80 16.89 -0.53
CA LEU A 84 -13.19 16.41 -1.86
C LEU A 84 -13.48 17.55 -2.85
N ALA A 85 -13.48 18.80 -2.42
CA ALA A 85 -13.93 19.96 -3.20
C ALA A 85 -13.17 20.14 -4.53
N THR A 86 -11.91 19.71 -4.62
CA THR A 86 -11.07 19.80 -5.82
C THR A 86 -11.04 18.50 -6.63
N ARG A 87 -11.83 17.48 -6.26
CA ARG A 87 -11.82 16.18 -6.91
C ARG A 87 -12.49 16.27 -8.29
N PRO A 88 -11.80 15.93 -9.38
CA PRO A 88 -12.47 15.73 -10.66
C PRO A 88 -13.47 14.57 -10.52
N GLN A 89 -14.67 14.73 -11.08
CA GLN A 89 -15.64 13.62 -11.14
C GLN A 89 -15.11 12.57 -12.11
N ILE A 90 -14.39 11.59 -11.58
CA ILE A 90 -13.96 10.42 -12.34
C ILE A 90 -15.13 9.43 -12.33
N SER A 91 -15.55 9.01 -13.52
CA SER A 91 -16.50 7.89 -13.65
C SER A 91 -15.91 6.67 -12.96
N LYS A 92 -16.63 6.07 -12.01
CA LYS A 92 -16.24 4.78 -11.44
C LYS A 92 -16.08 3.79 -12.61
N GLN A 93 -14.87 3.30 -12.81
CA GLN A 93 -14.63 2.21 -13.74
C GLN A 93 -15.30 0.96 -13.16
N ASP A 94 -16.09 0.26 -13.97
CA ASP A 94 -16.73 -0.98 -13.54
C ASP A 94 -15.65 -2.01 -13.21
N SER A 95 -15.65 -2.49 -11.97
CA SER A 95 -14.73 -3.54 -11.54
C SER A 95 -15.07 -4.84 -12.27
N LYS A 96 -14.09 -5.40 -12.98
CA LYS A 96 -14.13 -6.77 -13.48
C LYS A 96 -13.57 -7.71 -12.43
N VAL A 97 -14.13 -8.91 -12.38
CA VAL A 97 -13.62 -9.99 -11.52
C VAL A 97 -12.31 -10.50 -12.12
N ILE A 98 -11.27 -10.61 -11.30
CA ILE A 98 -10.03 -11.32 -11.63
C ILE A 98 -10.29 -12.80 -11.34
N THR A 99 -10.08 -13.66 -12.33
CA THR A 99 -10.26 -15.10 -12.19
C THR A 99 -8.93 -15.80 -11.88
N GLU A 100 -8.99 -17.03 -11.38
CA GLU A 100 -7.79 -17.86 -11.21
C GLU A 100 -7.03 -18.03 -12.54
N ALA A 101 -7.74 -18.16 -13.67
CA ALA A 101 -7.12 -18.27 -14.98
C ALA A 101 -6.32 -17.01 -15.38
N ASP A 102 -6.79 -15.82 -14.98
CA ASP A 102 -6.06 -14.56 -15.20
C ASP A 102 -4.75 -14.54 -14.39
N LEU A 103 -4.81 -14.98 -13.12
CA LEU A 103 -3.63 -15.06 -12.24
C LEU A 103 -2.62 -16.09 -12.73
N GLU A 104 -3.08 -17.24 -13.22
CA GLU A 104 -2.20 -18.25 -13.81
C GLU A 104 -1.55 -17.76 -15.11
N SER A 105 -2.29 -17.02 -15.95
CA SER A 105 -1.71 -16.40 -17.14
C SER A 105 -0.64 -15.37 -16.79
N LEU A 106 -0.88 -14.57 -15.73
CA LEU A 106 0.10 -13.62 -15.21
C LEU A 106 1.38 -14.33 -14.73
N LYS A 107 1.26 -15.41 -13.95
CA LYS A 107 2.41 -16.22 -13.50
C LYS A 107 3.17 -16.87 -14.67
N GLN A 108 2.48 -17.29 -15.74
CA GLN A 108 3.13 -17.83 -16.95
C GLN A 108 3.91 -16.76 -17.71
N GLN A 109 3.40 -15.53 -17.80
CA GLN A 109 4.07 -14.42 -18.47
C GLN A 109 5.24 -13.87 -17.65
N ARG A 110 5.14 -13.95 -16.32
CA ARG A 110 6.11 -13.47 -15.33
C ARG A 110 6.47 -14.60 -14.36
N PRO A 111 7.33 -15.55 -14.76
CA PRO A 111 7.70 -16.69 -13.92
C PRO A 111 8.49 -16.28 -12.66
N GLU A 112 8.92 -15.02 -12.55
CA GLU A 112 9.45 -14.44 -11.32
C GLU A 112 8.39 -14.24 -10.23
N ILE A 113 7.10 -14.26 -10.56
CA ILE A 113 6.01 -14.20 -9.57
C ILE A 113 5.82 -15.60 -8.96
N ILE A 114 5.95 -15.68 -7.64
CA ILE A 114 5.73 -16.91 -6.88
C ILE A 114 4.24 -17.01 -6.53
N ASP A 115 3.70 -15.97 -5.89
CA ASP A 115 2.30 -15.98 -5.49
C ASP A 115 1.65 -14.58 -5.46
N ILE A 116 0.32 -14.56 -5.50
CA ILE A 116 -0.50 -13.36 -5.54
C ILE A 116 -1.67 -13.54 -4.58
N TYR A 117 -1.72 -12.69 -3.55
CA TYR A 117 -2.84 -12.58 -2.64
C TYR A 117 -3.66 -11.32 -2.90
N LEU A 118 -4.97 -11.51 -3.11
CA LEU A 118 -5.96 -10.45 -3.26
C LEU A 118 -6.91 -10.51 -2.06
N PRO A 119 -6.82 -9.59 -1.08
CA PRO A 119 -7.72 -9.61 0.07
C PRO A 119 -9.17 -9.43 -0.37
N PRO A 120 -10.09 -10.36 -0.02
CA PRO A 120 -11.44 -10.39 -0.57
C PRO A 120 -12.28 -9.17 -0.20
N THR A 121 -11.94 -8.47 0.90
CA THR A 121 -12.65 -7.27 1.36
C THR A 121 -12.35 -6.01 0.53
N THR A 122 -11.43 -6.10 -0.44
CA THR A 122 -10.89 -4.93 -1.15
C THR A 122 -11.37 -4.78 -2.58
N ASN A 123 -12.18 -5.71 -3.08
CA ASN A 123 -12.66 -5.73 -4.46
C ASN A 123 -11.51 -5.57 -5.49
N ASN A 124 -10.43 -6.32 -5.27
CA ASN A 124 -9.20 -6.34 -6.09
C ASN A 124 -8.38 -5.04 -6.11
N ARG A 125 -8.67 -4.08 -5.22
CA ARG A 125 -7.94 -2.80 -5.14
C ARG A 125 -6.66 -2.86 -4.30
N PHE A 126 -6.38 -4.02 -3.73
CA PHE A 126 -5.18 -4.34 -2.98
C PHE A 126 -4.63 -5.67 -3.49
N ALA A 127 -3.33 -5.72 -3.74
CA ALA A 127 -2.62 -6.94 -4.10
C ALA A 127 -1.32 -7.04 -3.30
N VAL A 128 -1.03 -8.24 -2.80
CA VAL A 128 0.30 -8.61 -2.29
C VAL A 128 0.86 -9.66 -3.21
N VAL A 129 2.08 -9.45 -3.71
CA VAL A 129 2.72 -10.31 -4.68
C VAL A 129 4.09 -10.70 -4.15
N THR A 130 4.33 -12.00 -4.01
CA THR A 130 5.66 -12.53 -3.69
C THR A 130 6.39 -12.82 -5.00
N MET A 131 7.63 -12.35 -5.10
CA MET A 131 8.48 -12.55 -6.26
C MET A 131 9.84 -13.14 -5.88
N LYS A 132 10.43 -13.90 -6.81
CA LYS A 132 11.84 -14.25 -6.76
C LYS A 132 12.67 -13.16 -7.41
N LYS A 133 13.59 -12.56 -6.65
CA LYS A 133 14.44 -11.47 -7.13
C LYS A 133 15.84 -11.96 -7.47
N ASP A 134 16.19 -11.91 -8.76
CA ASP A 134 17.50 -12.36 -9.27
C ASP A 134 18.40 -11.18 -9.70
N GLN A 135 17.83 -10.01 -10.01
CA GLN A 135 18.59 -8.85 -10.51
C GLN A 135 18.12 -7.51 -9.95
N ALA A 136 19.04 -6.53 -9.93
CA ALA A 136 18.73 -5.16 -9.54
C ALA A 136 17.71 -4.53 -10.50
N GLY A 137 16.76 -3.75 -9.96
CA GLY A 137 15.69 -3.12 -10.75
C GLY A 137 14.53 -4.04 -11.15
N GLN A 138 14.64 -5.37 -10.98
CA GLN A 138 13.60 -6.32 -11.38
C GLN A 138 12.25 -6.02 -10.71
N SER A 139 12.25 -5.68 -9.42
CA SER A 139 11.03 -5.36 -8.68
C SER A 139 10.34 -4.10 -9.19
N GLN A 140 11.09 -3.12 -9.70
CA GLN A 140 10.51 -1.90 -10.28
C GLN A 140 9.83 -2.22 -11.62
N ALA A 141 10.51 -2.97 -12.49
CA ALA A 141 9.94 -3.40 -13.76
C ALA A 141 8.70 -4.29 -13.59
N LEU A 142 8.73 -5.20 -12.61
CA LEU A 142 7.56 -6.02 -12.27
C LEU A 142 6.42 -5.16 -11.71
N MET A 143 6.73 -4.17 -10.87
CA MET A 143 5.73 -3.25 -10.31
C MET A 143 4.98 -2.50 -11.43
N GLU A 144 5.70 -1.92 -12.39
CA GLU A 144 5.08 -1.25 -13.55
C GLU A 144 4.16 -2.20 -14.32
N TYR A 145 4.61 -3.43 -14.57
CA TYR A 145 3.81 -4.45 -15.23
C TYR A 145 2.54 -4.83 -14.46
N LEU A 146 2.64 -5.00 -13.14
CA LEU A 146 1.50 -5.32 -12.29
C LEU A 146 0.46 -4.19 -12.26
N TRP A 147 0.91 -2.94 -12.23
CA TRP A 147 0.01 -1.79 -12.33
C TRP A 147 -0.80 -1.81 -13.63
N ASP A 148 -0.14 -2.02 -14.77
CA ASP A 148 -0.80 -2.12 -16.07
C ASP A 148 -1.73 -3.33 -16.18
N PHE A 149 -1.38 -4.46 -15.55
CA PHE A 149 -2.22 -5.64 -15.49
C PHE A 149 -3.49 -5.37 -14.67
N PHE A 150 -3.36 -4.93 -13.42
CA PHE A 150 -4.51 -4.73 -12.54
C PHE A 150 -5.43 -3.60 -12.99
N ALA A 151 -4.90 -2.56 -13.65
CA ALA A 151 -5.68 -1.46 -14.22
C ALA A 151 -6.71 -1.92 -15.28
N GLN A 152 -6.54 -3.11 -15.87
CA GLN A 152 -7.50 -3.69 -16.81
C GLN A 152 -8.79 -4.19 -16.14
N TYR A 153 -8.72 -4.44 -14.83
CA TYR A 153 -9.80 -5.03 -14.03
C TYR A 153 -10.43 -4.03 -13.08
N THR A 154 -9.64 -3.23 -12.37
CA THR A 154 -10.15 -2.28 -11.36
C THR A 154 -9.20 -1.11 -11.17
N ASP A 155 -9.69 -0.06 -10.51
CA ASP A 155 -8.86 1.01 -9.97
C ASP A 155 -8.09 0.50 -8.75
N ASN A 156 -6.97 -0.17 -9.03
CA ASN A 156 -6.07 -0.68 -8.01
C ASN A 156 -5.39 0.48 -7.28
N LYS A 157 -5.32 0.40 -5.95
CA LYS A 157 -4.71 1.44 -5.12
C LYS A 157 -3.41 1.02 -4.46
N PHE A 158 -3.24 -0.27 -4.24
CA PHE A 158 -2.08 -0.83 -3.55
C PHE A 158 -1.62 -2.11 -4.23
N VAL A 159 -0.35 -2.11 -4.61
CA VAL A 159 0.40 -3.31 -4.97
C VAL A 159 1.62 -3.37 -4.06
N ILE A 160 1.72 -4.43 -3.26
CA ILE A 160 2.86 -4.70 -2.39
C ILE A 160 3.66 -5.83 -3.02
N LEU A 161 4.95 -5.58 -3.26
CA LEU A 161 5.89 -6.62 -3.68
C LEU A 161 6.71 -7.09 -2.47
N CYS A 162 6.73 -8.40 -2.28
CA CYS A 162 7.47 -9.09 -1.24
C CYS A 162 8.53 -10.01 -1.88
N ASP A 163 9.60 -10.29 -1.14
CA ASP A 163 10.63 -11.25 -1.56
C ASP A 163 10.15 -12.69 -1.33
N GLU A 164 10.90 -13.67 -1.85
CA GLU A 164 10.52 -15.09 -1.88
C GLU A 164 10.37 -15.74 -0.49
N ASP A 165 10.87 -15.09 0.56
CA ASP A 165 10.76 -15.54 1.94
C ASP A 165 9.43 -15.17 2.61
N VAL A 166 8.56 -14.44 1.92
CA VAL A 166 7.23 -14.05 2.41
C VAL A 166 6.15 -14.96 1.84
N ASN A 167 5.44 -15.64 2.73
CA ASN A 167 4.21 -16.36 2.39
C ASN A 167 3.02 -15.38 2.41
N VAL A 168 2.25 -15.35 1.33
CA VAL A 168 1.13 -14.40 1.12
C VAL A 168 -0.21 -15.11 1.01
#